data_AF-A0A285PYR5-F1
#
_entry.id   AF-A0A285PYR5-F1
#
_cell.length_a   1.000
_cell.length_b   1.000
_cell.length_c   1.000
_cell.angle_alpha   90.00
_cell.angle_beta   90.00
_cell.angle_gamma   90.00
#
_symmetry.space_group_name_H-M   'P 1'
#
loop_
_entity.id
_entity.type
_entity.pdbx_description
1 polymer ?
#
loop_
_entity_poly.entity_id
_entity_poly.type
_entity_poly.pdbx_seq_one_letter_code
_entity_poly.pdbx_strand_id
1 'polypeptide(L)'
;MVDKPHLDEEALAELQDVMEDEFEMLIQTYLKDSRERIESLKAAMNEGEADAFAKTAHSFKGSCINIGAPRLGELCREAEKTGQDERLSDAPPLLDAIEAEFQQVIDGLHTLMARGAG
;
A
#
# COMPACT_ATOMS: atom_id res chain seq x y z
N MET A 1 5.47 7.98 19.46
CA MET A 1 5.19 7.65 18.05
C MET A 1 3.78 7.13 18.05
N VAL A 2 2.88 7.79 17.33
CA VAL A 2 1.48 7.34 17.22
C VAL A 2 1.50 6.18 16.23
N ASP A 3 1.11 4.98 16.65
CA ASP A 3 0.89 3.86 15.73
C ASP A 3 -0.15 4.32 14.70
N LYS A 4 0.23 4.34 13.41
CA LYS A 4 -0.72 4.65 12.33
C LYS A 4 -1.70 3.48 12.19
N PRO A 5 -2.99 3.74 11.97
CA PRO A 5 -3.95 2.68 11.74
C PRO A 5 -3.66 1.98 10.40
N HIS A 6 -4.11 0.74 10.26
CA HIS A 6 -4.03 -0.01 9.00
C HIS A 6 -4.87 0.67 7.92
N LEU A 7 -6.08 1.08 8.31
CA LEU A 7 -7.05 1.78 7.50
C LEU A 7 -7.55 3.02 8.23
N ASP A 8 -7.70 4.11 7.49
CA ASP A 8 -8.40 5.31 7.92
C ASP A 8 -9.89 5.13 7.61
N GLU A 9 -10.66 4.72 8.62
CA GLU A 9 -12.09 4.42 8.46
C GLU A 9 -12.91 5.66 8.08
N GLU A 10 -12.50 6.86 8.51
CA GLU A 10 -13.18 8.12 8.17
C GLU A 10 -12.95 8.45 6.70
N ALA A 11 -11.70 8.41 6.24
CA ALA A 11 -11.38 8.63 4.83
C ALA A 11 -12.03 7.59 3.90
N LEU A 12 -12.09 6.31 4.33
CA LEU A 12 -12.75 5.26 3.56
C LEU A 12 -14.26 5.45 3.47
N ALA A 13 -14.91 5.90 4.55
CA ALA A 13 -16.33 6.20 4.53
C ALA A 13 -16.64 7.37 3.58
N GLU A 14 -15.85 8.44 3.63
CA GLU A 14 -15.99 9.55 2.67
C GLU A 14 -15.76 9.10 1.22
N LEU A 15 -14.75 8.27 0.98
CA LEU A 15 -14.45 7.73 -0.34
C LEU A 15 -15.59 6.83 -0.85
N GLN A 16 -16.19 6.02 0.03
CA GLN A 16 -17.34 5.18 -0.29
C GLN A 16 -18.57 6.03 -0.63
N ASP A 17 -18.85 7.07 0.14
CA ASP A 17 -19.98 7.97 -0.11
C ASP A 17 -19.84 8.73 -1.44
N VAL A 18 -18.61 9.11 -1.83
CA VAL A 18 -18.35 9.81 -3.10
C VAL A 18 -18.39 8.87 -4.30
N MET A 19 -17.91 7.63 -4.14
CA MET A 19 -17.79 6.68 -5.25
C MET A 19 -19.03 5.81 -5.45
N GLU A 20 -19.89 5.69 -4.43
CA GLU A 20 -21.12 4.91 -4.46
C GLU A 20 -20.89 3.51 -5.07
N ASP A 21 -21.51 3.22 -6.22
CA ASP A 21 -21.42 1.93 -6.92
C ASP A 21 -20.00 1.61 -7.47
N GLU A 22 -19.13 2.62 -7.64
CA GLU A 22 -17.77 2.42 -8.15
C GLU A 22 -16.76 2.05 -7.06
N PHE A 23 -17.14 2.15 -5.78
CA PHE A 23 -16.24 1.91 -4.65
C PHE A 23 -15.65 0.50 -4.66
N GLU A 24 -16.48 -0.53 -4.89
CA GLU A 24 -16.01 -1.91 -4.96
C GLU A 24 -15.00 -2.11 -6.10
N MET A 25 -15.25 -1.53 -7.28
CA MET A 25 -14.33 -1.62 -8.41
C MET A 25 -13.01 -0.92 -8.12
N LEU A 26 -13.05 0.23 -7.46
CA LEU A 26 -11.87 0.97 -7.02
C LEU A 26 -11.02 0.12 -6.07
N ILE A 27 -11.63 -0.49 -5.05
CA ILE A 27 -10.94 -1.35 -4.09
C ILE A 27 -10.32 -2.57 -4.77
N GLN A 28 -11.05 -3.26 -5.65
CA GLN A 28 -10.50 -4.41 -6.38
C GLN A 28 -9.32 -4.02 -7.27
N THR A 29 -9.40 -2.87 -7.94
CA THR A 29 -8.30 -2.33 -8.75
C THR A 29 -7.09 -2.01 -7.88
N TYR A 30 -7.29 -1.32 -6.76
CA TYR A 30 -6.22 -1.04 -5.80
C TYR A 30 -5.53 -2.31 -5.31
N LEU A 31 -6.29 -3.34 -4.91
CA LEU A 31 -5.74 -4.60 -4.40
C LEU A 31 -4.92 -5.33 -5.47
N LYS A 32 -5.38 -5.32 -6.72
CA LYS A 32 -4.65 -5.91 -7.83
C LYS A 32 -3.34 -5.16 -8.09
N ASP A 33 -3.42 -3.85 -8.27
CA ASP A 33 -2.26 -3.00 -8.57
C ASP A 33 -1.22 -3.04 -7.44
N SER A 34 -1.67 -3.11 -6.19
CA SER A 34 -0.79 -3.22 -5.02
C SER A 34 0.02 -4.51 -5.02
N ARG A 35 -0.58 -5.65 -5.42
CA ARG A 35 0.15 -6.92 -5.57
C ARG A 35 1.23 -6.81 -6.65
N GLU A 36 0.90 -6.22 -7.80
CA GLU A 36 1.86 -6.02 -8.90
C GLU A 36 3.03 -5.11 -8.48
N ARG A 37 2.75 -4.09 -7.64
CA ARG A 37 3.77 -3.19 -7.09
C ARG A 37 4.70 -3.87 -6.10
N ILE A 38 4.17 -4.72 -5.22
CA ILE A 38 4.98 -5.50 -4.28
C ILE A 38 5.93 -6.42 -5.02
N GLU A 39 5.44 -7.13 -6.05
CA GLU A 39 6.29 -7.99 -6.88
C GLU A 39 7.33 -7.19 -7.67
N SER A 40 6.98 -6.00 -8.15
CA SER A 40 7.92 -5.10 -8.82
C SER A 40 9.01 -4.58 -7.87
N LEU A 41 8.68 -4.30 -6.60
CA LEU A 41 9.67 -3.94 -5.58
C LEU A 41 10.64 -5.09 -5.30
N LYS A 42 10.13 -6.32 -5.16
CA LYS A 42 10.96 -7.52 -5.00
C LYS A 42 11.91 -7.71 -6.18
N ALA A 43 11.40 -7.56 -7.41
CA ALA A 43 12.21 -7.67 -8.63
C ALA A 43 13.32 -6.62 -8.66
N ALA A 44 12.97 -5.34 -8.46
CA ALA A 44 13.95 -4.25 -8.45
C ALA A 44 15.02 -4.42 -7.36
N MET A 45 14.64 -4.92 -6.17
CA MET A 45 15.60 -5.24 -5.11
C MET A 45 16.56 -6.36 -5.54
N ASN A 46 16.05 -7.46 -6.10
CA ASN A 46 16.86 -8.60 -6.53
C ASN A 46 17.79 -8.27 -7.70
N GLU A 47 17.36 -7.37 -8.59
CA GLU A 47 18.14 -6.91 -9.74
C GLU A 47 19.14 -5.80 -9.38
N GLY A 48 19.06 -5.24 -8.17
CA GLY A 48 19.92 -4.13 -7.73
C GLY A 48 19.52 -2.76 -8.31
N GLU A 49 18.29 -2.64 -8.84
CA GLU A 49 17.79 -1.46 -9.54
C GLU A 49 17.18 -0.44 -8.55
N ALA A 50 18.05 0.30 -7.85
CA ALA A 50 17.65 1.21 -6.77
C ALA A 50 16.68 2.33 -7.22
N ASP A 51 16.87 2.88 -8.43
CA ASP A 51 15.98 3.89 -9.01
C ASP A 51 14.59 3.32 -9.31
N ALA A 52 14.52 2.10 -9.86
CA ALA A 52 13.25 1.41 -10.12
C ALA A 52 12.52 1.09 -8.81
N PHE A 53 13.27 0.66 -7.78
CA PHE A 53 12.73 0.42 -6.44
C PHE A 53 12.12 1.69 -5.85
N ALA A 54 12.87 2.80 -5.86
CA ALA A 54 12.42 4.09 -5.34
C ALA A 54 11.16 4.60 -6.05
N LYS A 55 11.12 4.53 -7.39
CA LYS A 55 9.97 4.96 -8.20
C LYS A 55 8.73 4.10 -7.94
N THR A 56 8.91 2.80 -7.83
CA THR A 56 7.81 1.87 -7.53
C THR A 56 7.24 2.15 -6.14
N ALA A 57 8.10 2.33 -5.14
CA ALA A 57 7.72 2.65 -3.77
C ALA A 57 7.00 4.02 -3.69
N HIS A 58 7.48 5.02 -4.41
CA HIS A 58 6.85 6.34 -4.51
C HIS A 58 5.42 6.25 -5.06
N SER A 59 5.25 5.55 -6.17
CA SER A 59 3.93 5.38 -6.79
C SER A 59 2.99 4.56 -5.89
N PHE A 60 3.52 3.53 -5.22
CA PHE A 60 2.72 2.72 -4.30
C PHE A 60 2.29 3.50 -3.05
N LYS A 61 3.18 4.32 -2.48
CA LYS A 61 2.87 5.26 -1.40
C LYS A 61 1.68 6.15 -1.75
N GLY A 62 1.67 6.75 -2.95
CA GLY A 62 0.57 7.59 -3.41
C GLY A 62 -0.76 6.84 -3.45
N SER A 63 -0.74 5.60 -3.94
CA SER A 63 -1.92 4.73 -3.95
C SER A 63 -2.43 4.42 -2.53
N CYS A 64 -1.54 4.16 -1.57
CA CYS A 64 -1.92 3.93 -0.17
C CYS A 64 -2.54 5.16 0.48
N ILE A 65 -2.04 6.36 0.19
CA ILE A 65 -2.62 7.61 0.69
C ILE A 65 -4.04 7.80 0.14
N ASN A 66 -4.24 7.56 -1.16
CA ASN A 66 -5.54 7.74 -1.80
C ASN A 66 -6.62 6.81 -1.26
N ILE A 67 -6.26 5.59 -0.85
CA ILE A 67 -7.21 4.60 -0.32
C ILE A 67 -7.41 4.72 1.20
N GLY A 68 -6.59 5.51 1.89
CA GLY A 68 -6.64 5.59 3.35
C GLY A 68 -5.95 4.41 4.03
N ALA A 69 -4.78 3.98 3.53
CA ALA A 69 -3.92 2.99 4.17
C ALA A 69 -2.63 3.66 4.72
N PRO A 70 -2.72 4.46 5.80
CA PRO A 70 -1.64 5.38 6.19
C PRO A 70 -0.41 4.68 6.75
N ARG A 71 -0.57 3.50 7.36
CA ARG A 71 0.55 2.67 7.82
C ARG A 71 1.30 2.02 6.66
N LEU A 72 0.60 1.44 5.69
CA LEU A 72 1.23 0.92 4.47
C LEU A 72 1.94 2.03 3.68
N GLY A 73 1.32 3.21 3.57
CA GLY A 73 1.95 4.37 2.94
C GLY A 73 3.24 4.82 3.64
N GLU A 74 3.34 4.66 4.97
CA GLU A 74 4.57 4.96 5.72
C GLU A 74 5.69 3.98 5.38
N LEU A 75 5.38 2.67 5.31
CA LEU A 75 6.35 1.66 4.90
C LEU A 75 6.82 1.89 3.46
N CYS A 76 5.92 2.26 2.55
CA CYS A 76 6.31 2.64 1.18
C CYS A 76 7.21 3.89 1.16
N ARG A 77 7.01 4.85 2.07
CA ARG A 77 7.90 6.03 2.21
C ARG A 77 9.30 5.62 2.66
N GLU A 78 9.40 4.66 3.58
CA GLU A 78 10.69 4.11 4.02
C GLU A 78 11.39 3.32 2.91
N ALA A 79 10.65 2.54 2.14
CA ALA A 79 11.16 1.85 0.95
C ALA A 79 11.64 2.85 -0.12
N GLU A 80 10.85 3.89 -0.42
CA GLU A 80 11.25 4.96 -1.34
C GLU A 80 12.59 5.58 -0.93
N LYS A 81 12.73 5.92 0.36
CA LYS A 81 13.98 6.46 0.90
C LYS A 81 15.14 5.48 0.78
N THR A 82 14.90 4.20 1.05
CA THR A 82 15.92 3.14 0.96
C THR A 82 16.46 3.00 -0.46
N GLY A 83 15.58 3.09 -1.47
CA GLY A 83 15.99 3.13 -2.88
C GLY A 83 16.74 4.42 -3.24
N GLN A 84 16.26 5.58 -2.78
CA GLN A 84 16.93 6.88 -3.02
C GLN A 84 18.33 6.96 -2.40
N ASP A 85 18.52 6.33 -1.25
CA ASP A 85 19.81 6.25 -0.55
C ASP A 85 20.73 5.15 -1.15
N GLU A 86 20.30 4.43 -2.20
CA GLU A 86 20.99 3.28 -2.79
C GLU A 86 21.29 2.14 -1.78
N ARG A 87 20.48 2.02 -0.72
CA ARG A 87 20.66 1.03 0.36
C ARG A 87 19.77 -0.20 0.22
N LEU A 88 19.72 -0.80 -0.97
CA LEU A 88 18.86 -1.96 -1.22
C LEU A 88 19.17 -3.18 -0.33
N SER A 89 20.35 -3.26 0.29
CA SER A 89 20.65 -4.25 1.34
C SER A 89 19.71 -4.19 2.55
N ASP A 90 19.12 -3.02 2.80
CA ASP A 90 18.24 -2.75 3.93
C ASP A 90 16.76 -3.00 3.57
N ALA A 91 16.45 -3.25 2.29
CA ALA A 91 15.10 -3.42 1.78
C ALA A 91 14.38 -4.72 2.19
N PRO A 92 15.04 -5.89 2.38
CA PRO A 92 14.32 -7.14 2.70
C PRO A 92 13.36 -7.05 3.91
N PRO A 93 13.77 -6.57 5.09
CA PRO A 93 12.85 -6.44 6.22
C PRO A 93 11.73 -5.41 5.99
N LEU A 94 11.96 -4.42 5.12
CA LEU A 94 10.91 -3.46 4.72
C LEU A 94 9.88 -4.11 3.80
N LEU A 95 10.30 -4.98 2.86
CA LEU A 95 9.37 -5.72 2.00
C LEU A 95 8.51 -6.69 2.81
N ASP A 96 9.11 -7.42 3.75
CA ASP A 96 8.36 -8.30 4.66
C ASP A 96 7.29 -7.51 5.44
N ALA A 97 7.65 -6.31 5.92
CA ALA A 97 6.71 -5.43 6.62
C ALA A 97 5.60 -4.90 5.69
N ILE A 98 5.93 -4.51 4.45
CA ILE A 98 4.96 -4.07 3.43
C ILE A 98 3.97 -5.19 3.12
N GLU A 99 4.44 -6.43 2.94
CA GLU A 99 3.58 -7.59 2.67
C GLU A 99 2.66 -7.91 3.83
N ALA A 100 3.19 -7.94 5.05
CA ALA A 100 2.40 -8.18 6.25
C ALA A 100 1.31 -7.11 6.46
N GLU A 101 1.69 -5.84 6.26
CA GLU A 101 0.76 -4.72 6.38
C GLU A 101 -0.29 -4.72 5.26
N PHE A 102 0.10 -5.03 4.03
CA PHE A 102 -0.84 -5.16 2.92
C PHE A 102 -1.87 -6.26 3.16
N GLN A 103 -1.51 -7.35 3.85
CA GLN A 103 -2.49 -8.36 4.27
C GLN A 103 -3.49 -7.80 5.30
N GLN A 104 -3.07 -6.95 6.24
CA GLN A 104 -4.00 -6.27 7.16
C GLN A 104 -4.95 -5.34 6.42
N VAL A 105 -4.45 -4.62 5.41
CA VAL A 105 -5.26 -3.76 4.54
C VAL A 105 -6.31 -4.57 3.78
N ILE A 106 -5.93 -5.71 3.19
CA ILE A 106 -6.85 -6.63 2.52
C ILE A 106 -7.98 -7.06 3.46
N ASP A 107 -7.63 -7.55 4.66
CA ASP A 107 -8.60 -8.08 5.61
C ASP A 107 -9.56 -6.98 6.10
N GLY A 108 -9.04 -5.77 6.33
CA GLY A 108 -9.83 -4.60 6.70
C GLY A 108 -10.82 -4.17 5.60
N LEU A 109 -10.36 -4.10 4.35
CA LEU A 109 -11.21 -3.70 3.21
C LEU A 109 -12.30 -4.75 2.94
N HIS A 110 -11.99 -6.04 3.01
CA HIS A 110 -13.00 -7.10 2.90
C HIS A 110 -14.05 -7.01 4.03
N THR A 111 -13.61 -6.71 5.26
CA THR A 111 -14.51 -6.52 6.39
C THR A 111 -15.45 -5.33 6.18
N LEU A 112 -14.93 -4.22 5.63
CA LEU A 112 -15.72 -3.04 5.29
C LEU A 112 -16.79 -3.37 4.22
N MET A 113 -16.39 -4.01 3.12
CA MET A 113 -17.29 -4.38 2.03
C MET A 113 -18.39 -5.36 2.47
N ALA A 114 -18.07 -6.31 3.36
CA ALA A 114 -19.05 -7.25 3.90
C ALA A 114 -20.11 -6.57 4.79
N ARG A 115 -19.79 -5.42 5.40
CA ARG A 115 -20.72 -4.64 6.25
C ARG A 115 -21.67 -3.75 5.44
N GLY A 116 -21.23 -3.26 4.28
CA GLY A 116 -22.03 -2.41 3.40
C GLY A 116 -23.03 -3.16 2.51
N ALA A 117 -22.92 -4.50 2.40
CA ALA A 117 -23.80 -5.33 1.58
C ALA A 117 -25.15 -5.69 2.24
N GLY A 118 -25.63 -4.88 3.21
CA GLY A 118 -26.80 -5.15 4.05
C GLY A 118 -27.84 -4.04 4.05
#